data_AF-A0AA39UN92-F1
#
_entry.id   AF-A0AA39UN92-F1
#
_cell.length_a   1.000
_cell.length_b   1.000
_cell.length_c   1.000
_cell.angle_alpha   90.00
_cell.angle_beta   90.00
_cell.angle_gamma   90.00
#
_symmetry.space_group_name_H-M   'P 1'
#
loop_
_entity.id
_entity.type
_entity.pdbx_description
1 polymer ?
#
loop_
_entity_poly.entity_id
_entity_poly.type
_entity_poly.pdbx_seq_one_letter_code
_entity_poly.pdbx_strand_id
1 'polypeptide(L)'
;MVTTLPMVVYEALKDAFIAKTSGVRAPSVLIFDTCYHQYGDNFQFSSISFYFLGHPILTLVSHSFLIPVDAVETVCFAFAPLASGLSIIGYIQQAGIQISIDEACGYVGFGPNVC
;
A
#
# COMPACT_ATOMS: atom_id res chain seq x y z
N MET A 1 8.02 -5.64 -6.03
CA MET A 1 6.90 -6.50 -5.63
C MET A 1 6.04 -5.71 -4.67
N VAL A 2 4.74 -5.69 -4.95
CA VAL A 2 3.73 -5.03 -4.15
C VAL A 2 3.02 -6.04 -3.24
N THR A 3 2.27 -5.54 -2.26
CA THR A 3 1.48 -6.38 -1.36
C THR A 3 0.37 -7.05 -2.15
N THR A 4 0.29 -8.37 -2.00
CA THR A 4 -0.74 -9.18 -2.62
C THR A 4 -1.73 -9.64 -1.55
N LEU A 5 -3.02 -9.51 -1.85
CA LEU A 5 -4.10 -9.79 -0.91
C LEU A 5 -5.10 -10.77 -1.54
N PRO A 6 -5.78 -11.62 -0.76
CA PRO A 6 -6.90 -12.41 -1.25
C PRO A 6 -7.90 -11.50 -1.97
N MET A 7 -8.46 -11.96 -3.09
CA MET A 7 -9.29 -11.14 -3.98
C MET A 7 -10.35 -10.29 -3.24
N VAL A 8 -11.09 -10.90 -2.31
CA VAL A 8 -12.12 -10.20 -1.52
C VAL A 8 -11.54 -9.06 -0.66
N VAL A 9 -10.35 -9.25 -0.11
CA VAL A 9 -9.67 -8.23 0.71
C VAL A 9 -9.10 -7.12 -0.18
N TYR A 10 -8.53 -7.50 -1.33
CA TYR A 10 -8.02 -6.54 -2.31
C TYR A 10 -9.14 -5.62 -2.82
N GLU A 11 -10.27 -6.18 -3.23
CA GLU A 11 -11.42 -5.41 -3.74
C GLU A 11 -11.96 -4.46 -2.67
N ALA A 12 -12.18 -4.95 -1.44
CA ALA A 12 -12.66 -4.12 -0.34
C ALA A 12 -11.72 -2.95 -0.01
N LEU A 13 -10.40 -3.20 0.02
CA LEU A 13 -9.41 -2.16 0.28
C LEU A 13 -9.34 -1.15 -0.87
N LYS A 14 -9.33 -1.64 -2.12
CA LYS A 14 -9.30 -0.79 -3.31
C LYS A 14 -10.52 0.12 -3.36
N ASP A 15 -11.71 -0.42 -3.17
CA ASP A 15 -12.96 0.34 -3.26
C ASP A 15 -13.04 1.41 -2.16
N ALA A 16 -12.62 1.07 -0.93
CA ALA A 16 -12.52 2.03 0.16
C ALA A 16 -11.48 3.13 -0.11
N PHE A 17 -10.36 2.78 -0.74
CA PHE A 17 -9.33 3.74 -1.14
C PHE A 17 -9.84 4.69 -2.22
N ILE A 18 -10.49 4.17 -3.27
CA ILE A 18 -11.10 4.96 -4.34
C ILE A 18 -12.15 5.92 -3.77
N ALA A 19 -13.04 5.44 -2.90
CA ALA A 19 -14.08 6.26 -2.29
C ALA A 19 -13.53 7.42 -1.42
N LYS A 20 -12.31 7.26 -0.89
CA LYS A 20 -11.64 8.26 -0.05
C LYS A 20 -10.55 9.05 -0.77
N THR A 21 -10.41 8.86 -2.09
CA THR A 21 -9.40 9.55 -2.90
C THR A 21 -10.08 10.52 -3.85
N SER A 22 -9.67 11.78 -3.78
CA SER A 22 -10.02 12.81 -4.75
C SER A 22 -8.87 12.99 -5.72
N GLY A 23 -9.13 12.86 -7.02
CA GLY A 23 -8.11 13.01 -8.05
C GLY A 23 -8.61 12.61 -9.43
N VAL A 24 -7.87 13.00 -10.47
CA VAL A 24 -8.17 12.61 -11.85
C VAL A 24 -7.68 11.19 -12.08
N ARG A 25 -8.59 10.29 -12.48
CA ARG A 25 -8.26 8.90 -12.82
C ARG A 25 -7.40 8.84 -14.07
N ALA A 26 -6.33 8.05 -14.00
CA ALA A 26 -5.46 7.73 -15.12
C ALA A 26 -5.75 6.30 -15.64
N PRO A 27 -5.37 5.97 -16.88
CA PRO A 27 -5.42 4.60 -17.37
C PRO A 27 -4.61 3.65 -16.48
N SER A 28 -5.06 2.40 -16.38
CA SER A 28 -4.33 1.33 -15.68
C SER A 28 -3.00 1.05 -16.36
N VAL A 29 -1.97 0.73 -15.58
CA VAL A 29 -0.62 0.42 -16.08
C VAL A 29 -0.18 -0.95 -15.54
N LEU A 30 0.16 -1.87 -16.45
CA LEU A 30 0.62 -3.23 -16.11
C LEU A 30 -0.36 -3.97 -15.18
N ILE A 31 0.08 -4.30 -13.96
CA ILE A 31 -0.68 -5.01 -12.94
C ILE A 31 -1.52 -4.08 -12.05
N PHE A 32 -1.41 -2.76 -12.25
CA PHE A 32 -2.09 -1.76 -11.42
C PHE A 32 -3.39 -1.30 -12.09
N ASP A 33 -4.52 -1.65 -11.49
CA ASP A 33 -5.86 -1.28 -11.98
C ASP A 33 -6.29 0.13 -11.55
N THR A 34 -5.58 0.72 -10.60
CA THR A 34 -5.98 1.94 -9.91
C THR A 34 -4.89 3.00 -9.98
N CYS A 35 -5.01 3.92 -10.92
CA CYS A 35 -4.03 4.99 -11.15
C CYS A 35 -4.68 6.38 -11.18
N TYR A 36 -3.90 7.39 -10.81
CA TYR A 36 -4.30 8.78 -10.74
C TYR A 36 -3.21 9.68 -11.30
N HIS A 37 -3.60 10.78 -11.92
CA HIS A 37 -2.68 11.85 -12.27
C HIS A 37 -2.45 12.75 -11.05
N GLN A 38 -1.19 12.94 -10.65
CA GLN A 38 -0.78 13.75 -9.50
C GLN A 38 -0.51 15.21 -9.91
N TYR A 39 -1.35 15.79 -10.76
CA TYR A 39 -1.22 17.18 -11.18
C TYR A 39 -2.02 18.13 -10.27
N GLY A 40 -1.32 19.07 -9.64
CA GLY A 40 -1.92 20.16 -8.85
C GLY A 40 -2.44 19.76 -7.46
N ASP A 41 -2.99 20.74 -6.73
CA ASP A 41 -3.38 20.62 -5.32
C ASP A 41 -4.64 19.75 -5.06
N ASN A 42 -5.22 19.17 -6.10
CA ASN A 42 -6.49 18.44 -6.03
C ASN A 42 -6.35 16.95 -5.73
N PHE A 43 -5.12 16.42 -5.68
CA PHE A 43 -4.88 15.02 -5.36
C PHE A 43 -4.82 14.82 -3.84
N GLN A 44 -5.90 14.28 -3.28
CA GLN A 44 -6.03 13.97 -1.85
C GLN A 44 -6.37 12.50 -1.66
N PHE A 45 -5.69 11.84 -0.74
CA PHE A 45 -5.89 10.43 -0.42
C PHE A 45 -5.82 10.22 1.09
N SER A 46 -6.39 9.10 1.55
CA SER A 46 -6.33 8.72 2.96
C SER A 46 -5.13 7.81 3.26
N SER A 47 -4.60 7.88 4.48
CA SER A 47 -3.59 6.95 4.97
C SER A 47 -4.12 5.52 5.06
N ILE A 48 -3.26 4.55 4.82
CA ILE A 48 -3.55 3.12 5.00
C ILE A 48 -2.79 2.62 6.23
N SER A 49 -3.42 1.75 7.03
CA SER A 49 -2.78 1.17 8.20
C SER A 49 -3.12 -0.31 8.35
N PHE A 50 -2.15 -1.11 8.76
CA PHE A 50 -2.35 -2.48 9.19
C PHE A 50 -2.54 -2.55 10.70
N TYR A 51 -3.57 -3.27 11.13
CA TYR A 51 -3.86 -3.53 12.53
C TYR A 51 -3.50 -4.99 12.81
N PHE A 52 -2.52 -5.20 13.67
CA PHE A 52 -2.05 -6.53 14.03
C PHE A 52 -2.64 -6.99 15.36
N LEU A 53 -2.65 -8.31 15.56
CA LEU A 53 -2.98 -8.91 16.85
C LEU A 53 -2.01 -8.39 17.93
N GLY A 54 -2.55 -8.06 19.11
CA GLY A 54 -1.78 -7.42 20.18
C GLY A 54 -1.80 -5.89 20.14
N HIS A 55 -2.55 -5.28 19.21
CA HIS A 55 -2.72 -3.84 19.04
C HIS A 55 -1.54 -3.00 18.47
N PRO A 56 -0.46 -3.55 17.88
CA PRO A 56 0.43 -2.70 17.09
C PRO A 56 -0.27 -2.24 15.80
N ILE A 57 -0.08 -0.97 15.47
CA ILE A 57 -0.60 -0.34 14.26
C ILE A 57 0.59 0.04 13.39
N LEU A 58 0.60 -0.43 12.15
CA LEU A 58 1.58 -0.03 11.13
C LEU A 58 0.91 0.89 10.13
N THR A 59 1.13 2.19 10.27
CA THR A 59 0.69 3.19 9.28
C THR A 59 1.69 3.28 8.14
N LEU A 60 1.20 3.10 6.93
CA LEU A 60 2.00 3.15 5.71
C LEU A 60 2.29 4.59 5.30
N VAL A 61 3.51 4.81 4.81
CA VAL A 61 3.92 6.06 4.16
C VAL A 61 3.34 6.13 2.74
N SER A 62 3.04 7.33 2.24
CA SER A 62 2.34 7.50 0.94
C SER A 62 3.02 6.76 -0.21
N HIS A 63 4.35 6.85 -0.30
CA HIS A 63 5.15 6.20 -1.33
C HIS A 63 5.19 4.66 -1.22
N SER A 64 4.65 4.08 -0.14
CA SER A 64 4.54 2.63 0.05
C SER A 64 3.18 2.05 -0.34
N PHE A 65 2.22 2.90 -0.70
CA PHE A 65 0.92 2.46 -1.27
C PHE A 65 0.50 3.21 -2.54
N LEU A 66 1.20 4.27 -2.93
CA LEU A 66 1.10 4.94 -4.22
C LEU A 66 2.50 4.98 -4.85
N ILE A 67 2.67 4.35 -6.01
CA ILE A 67 3.95 4.29 -6.70
C ILE A 67 3.90 5.09 -8.01
N PRO A 68 4.96 5.84 -8.36
CA PRO A 68 5.07 6.44 -9.68
C PRO A 68 5.28 5.33 -10.73
N VAL A 69 4.56 5.41 -11.85
CA VAL A 69 4.65 4.40 -12.94
C VAL A 69 5.19 4.96 -14.25
N ASP A 70 5.25 6.28 -14.38
CA ASP A 70 5.80 6.97 -15.53
C ASP A 70 6.49 8.28 -15.11
N ALA A 71 7.05 8.98 -16.10
CA ALA A 71 7.65 10.29 -15.93
C ALA A 71 6.61 11.44 -15.97
N VAL A 72 5.32 11.10 -16.04
CA VAL A 72 4.19 12.00 -16.36
C VAL A 72 3.30 12.13 -15.11
N GLU A 73 3.91 12.16 -13.94
CA GLU A 73 3.26 12.33 -12.63
C GLU A 73 2.05 11.37 -12.39
N THR A 74 2.04 10.19 -13.03
CA THR A 74 1.03 9.17 -12.75
C THR A 74 1.45 8.32 -11.57
N VAL A 75 0.57 8.22 -10.57
CA VAL A 75 0.73 7.32 -9.42
C VAL A 75 -0.32 6.23 -9.42
N CYS A 76 0.10 5.01 -9.10
CA CYS A 76 -0.78 3.85 -9.04
C CYS A 76 -0.81 3.22 -7.65
N PHE A 77 -1.99 2.73 -7.29
CA PHE A 77 -2.25 2.00 -6.06
C PHE A 77 -1.46 0.70 -6.02
N ALA A 78 -0.54 0.60 -5.07
CA ALA A 78 0.47 -0.45 -5.02
C ALA A 78 -0.01 -1.70 -4.29
N PHE A 79 -1.21 -2.20 -4.59
CA PHE A 79 -1.69 -3.50 -4.11
C PHE A 79 -2.14 -4.34 -5.30
N ALA A 80 -2.13 -5.66 -5.15
CA ALA A 80 -2.61 -6.57 -6.19
C ALA A 80 -3.41 -7.73 -5.61
N PRO A 81 -4.34 -8.33 -6.37
CA PRO A 81 -5.06 -9.52 -5.95
C PRO A 81 -4.16 -10.77 -6.04
N LEU A 82 -4.41 -11.73 -5.15
CA LEU A 82 -3.85 -13.08 -5.19
C LEU A 82 -5.01 -14.08 -5.14
N ALA A 83 -4.96 -15.10 -6.00
CA ALA A 83 -5.97 -16.15 -6.04
C ALA A 83 -5.94 -17.06 -4.80
N SER A 84 -4.82 -17.10 -4.07
CA SER A 84 -4.71 -17.87 -2.83
C SER A 84 -5.30 -17.11 -1.65
N GLY A 85 -5.58 -17.81 -0.55
CA GLY A 85 -6.04 -17.22 0.71
C GLY A 85 -4.94 -16.53 1.54
N LEU A 86 -3.74 -16.36 0.98
CA LEU A 86 -2.61 -15.75 1.69
C LEU A 86 -2.50 -14.26 1.39
N SER A 87 -2.15 -13.48 2.41
CA SER A 87 -1.73 -12.08 2.25
C SER A 87 -0.21 -12.00 2.35
N ILE A 88 0.44 -11.33 1.41
CA ILE A 88 1.91 -11.21 1.35
C ILE A 88 2.26 -9.72 1.33
N ILE A 89 2.95 -9.25 2.35
CA ILE A 89 3.43 -7.85 2.42
C ILE A 89 4.67 -7.69 1.55
N GLY A 90 4.54 -6.98 0.44
CA GLY A 90 5.61 -6.74 -0.53
C GLY A 90 6.63 -5.71 -0.06
N TYR A 91 7.82 -5.71 -0.67
CA TYR A 91 8.91 -4.80 -0.27
C TYR A 91 8.51 -3.32 -0.39
N ILE A 92 7.63 -2.97 -1.33
CA ILE A 92 7.16 -1.58 -1.49
C ILE A 92 6.46 -1.10 -0.22
N GLN A 93 5.62 -1.93 0.40
CA GLN A 93 4.93 -1.60 1.66
C GLN A 93 5.87 -1.57 2.87
N GLN A 94 7.03 -2.20 2.75
CA GLN A 94 8.08 -2.19 3.76
C GLN A 94 9.05 -1.01 3.61
N ALA A 95 8.91 -0.19 2.55
CA ALA A 95 9.72 0.99 2.36
C ALA A 95 9.39 2.05 3.43
N GLY A 96 10.44 2.67 3.99
CA GLY A 96 10.29 3.74 4.99
C GLY A 96 9.95 3.25 6.40
N ILE A 97 9.94 1.94 6.65
CA ILE A 97 9.75 1.35 7.98
C ILE A 97 10.93 0.46 8.34
N GLN A 98 11.30 0.43 9.62
CA GLN A 98 12.25 -0.53 10.15
C GLN A 98 11.49 -1.79 10.57
N ILE A 99 11.95 -2.95 10.10
CA ILE A 99 11.41 -4.25 10.49
C ILE A 99 12.48 -4.99 11.30
N SER A 100 12.11 -5.42 12.50
CA SER A 100 12.94 -6.28 13.34
C SER A 100 12.29 -7.65 13.48
N ILE A 101 13.12 -8.70 13.51
CA ILE A 101 12.68 -10.08 13.67
C ILE A 101 13.40 -10.62 14.91
N ASP A 102 12.63 -10.95 15.94
CA ASP A 102 13.13 -11.66 17.12
C ASP A 102 12.69 -13.12 16.98
N GLU A 103 13.56 -13.94 16.41
CA GLU A 103 13.32 -15.37 16.21
C GLU A 103 13.26 -16.14 17.53
N ALA A 104 13.98 -15.69 18.57
CA ALA A 104 14.02 -16.37 19.85
C ALA A 104 12.69 -16.26 20.60
N CYS A 105 12.04 -15.09 20.50
CA CYS A 105 10.74 -14.84 21.13
C CYS A 105 9.55 -14.98 20.16
N GLY A 106 9.80 -15.15 18.86
CA GLY A 106 8.76 -15.29 17.84
C GLY A 106 8.01 -13.98 17.52
N TYR A 107 8.70 -12.84 17.59
CA TYR A 107 8.11 -11.52 17.37
C TYR A 107 8.62 -10.84 16.10
N VAL A 108 7.74 -10.02 15.50
CA VAL A 108 8.09 -9.07 14.45
C VAL A 108 7.76 -7.67 14.95
N GLY A 109 8.74 -6.78 14.89
CA GLY A 109 8.60 -5.37 15.28
C GLY A 109 8.55 -4.46 14.06
N PHE A 110 7.75 -3.39 14.16
CA PHE A 110 7.69 -2.32 13.17
C PHE A 110 8.01 -0.99 13.85
N GLY A 111 8.97 -0.25 13.31
CA GLY A 111 9.39 1.04 13.83
C GLY A 111 9.60 2.09 12.74
N PRO A 112 9.71 3.38 13.10
CA PRO A 112 10.11 4.42 12.16
C PRO A 112 11.52 4.12 11.63
N ASN A 113 11.76 4.44 10.35
CA ASN A 113 13.10 4.35 9.80
C ASN A 113 13.98 5.44 10.43
N VAL A 114 15.00 5.06 11.20
CA VAL A 114 15.90 5.96 11.95
C VAL A 114 17.36 5.89 11.48
N CYS A 115 17.59 5.43 10.25
CA CYS A 115 18.93 5.36 9.65
C CYS A 115 19.58 6.73 9.46
#